data_AF-A0A098GD06-F1
#
_entry.id   AF-A0A098GD06-F1
#
_cell.length_a   1.000
_cell.length_b   1.000
_cell.length_c   1.000
_cell.angle_alpha   90.00
_cell.angle_beta   90.00
_cell.angle_gamma   90.00
#
_symmetry.space_group_name_H-M   'P 1'
#
loop_
_entity.id
_entity.type
_entity.pdbx_description
1 polymer ?
#
loop_
_entity_poly.entity_id
_entity_poly.type
_entity_poly.pdbx_seq_one_letter_code
_entity_poly.pdbx_strand_id
1 'polypeptide(L)'
;MKKLTALNIETLVLVAVWNPPFIFQGFFKITELHGENSVLFFFRCQSNHREQMDILHHDFSPYDYELTHLYSELNLIPLDMLDDAQEQALYLLKYALHKTLEEMISSRKLHFASIDDVAMQAMIKKIKPFLNGEIALPDDEHIGFAVAMDFCPIEQTGHLAALTLLRQLERQ
;
A
#
# COMPACT_ATOMS: atom_id res chain seq x y z
N MET A 1 27.82 -5.50 -13.98
CA MET A 1 26.73 -4.60 -13.55
C MET A 1 25.81 -5.38 -12.63
N LYS A 2 25.61 -4.96 -11.37
CA LYS A 2 24.53 -5.51 -10.53
C LYS A 2 23.22 -5.10 -11.19
N LYS A 3 22.31 -6.06 -11.42
CA LYS A 3 20.95 -5.73 -11.88
C LYS A 3 20.31 -4.84 -10.82
N LEU A 4 19.84 -3.68 -11.23
CA LEU A 4 19.06 -2.76 -10.41
C LEU A 4 17.71 -3.44 -10.16
N THR A 5 17.32 -3.59 -8.89
CA THR A 5 16.03 -4.21 -8.53
C THR A 5 14.94 -3.18 -8.70
N ALA A 6 14.21 -3.30 -9.81
CA ALA A 6 13.05 -2.49 -10.09
C ALA A 6 11.78 -3.22 -9.64
N LEU A 7 10.81 -2.48 -9.11
CA LEU A 7 9.59 -3.00 -8.51
C LEU A 7 8.37 -2.48 -9.26
N ASN A 8 7.32 -3.27 -9.27
CA ASN A 8 5.96 -2.80 -9.41
C ASN A 8 5.30 -2.82 -8.02
N ILE A 9 4.68 -1.71 -7.63
CA ILE A 9 3.94 -1.58 -6.38
C ILE A 9 2.49 -1.33 -6.74
N GLU A 10 1.65 -2.33 -6.53
CA GLU A 10 0.21 -2.23 -6.66
C GLU A 10 -0.39 -1.99 -5.28
N THR A 11 -1.13 -0.88 -5.13
CA THR A 11 -1.80 -0.53 -3.89
C THR A 11 -3.30 -0.67 -4.10
N LEU A 12 -3.94 -1.52 -3.28
CA LEU A 12 -5.39 -1.61 -3.22
C LEU A 12 -5.88 -0.99 -1.92
N VAL A 13 -6.74 0.03 -2.02
CA VAL A 13 -7.48 0.58 -0.88
C VAL A 13 -8.87 -0.09 -0.84
N LEU A 14 -9.10 -0.85 0.24
CA LEU A 14 -10.35 -1.58 0.48
C LEU A 14 -11.33 -0.77 1.33
N VAL A 15 -10.82 -0.01 2.29
CA VAL A 15 -11.60 0.84 3.19
C VAL A 15 -11.04 2.24 3.15
N ALA A 16 -11.91 3.23 2.93
CA ALA A 16 -11.57 4.65 2.99
C ALA A 16 -12.62 5.39 3.84
N VAL A 17 -12.22 5.78 5.05
CA VAL A 17 -13.03 6.59 5.97
C VAL A 17 -12.56 8.03 5.85
N TRP A 18 -13.41 8.88 5.28
CA TRP A 18 -13.12 10.30 5.03
C TRP A 18 -13.63 11.24 6.13
N ASN A 19 -13.92 10.70 7.32
CA ASN A 19 -14.22 11.49 8.51
C ASN A 19 -12.95 11.58 9.35
N PRO A 20 -12.48 12.78 9.76
CA PRO A 20 -11.25 12.91 10.50
C PRO A 20 -11.24 12.13 11.83
N PRO A 21 -10.12 11.44 12.17
CA PRO A 21 -8.95 11.27 11.32
C PRO A 21 -9.24 10.32 10.15
N PHE A 22 -8.74 10.64 8.95
CA PHE A 22 -8.99 9.78 7.78
C PHE A 22 -8.31 8.43 7.96
N ILE A 23 -9.03 7.34 7.72
CA ILE A 23 -8.52 5.97 7.87
C ILE A 23 -8.57 5.24 6.53
N PHE A 24 -7.45 4.65 6.14
CA PHE A 24 -7.33 3.81 4.95
C PHE A 24 -6.86 2.41 5.35
N GLN A 25 -7.49 1.39 4.77
CA GLN A 25 -7.06 0.00 4.93
C GLN A 25 -7.02 -0.69 3.58
N GLY A 26 -6.07 -1.60 3.42
CA GLY A 26 -5.79 -2.19 2.14
C GLY A 26 -4.57 -3.08 2.15
N PHE A 27 -4.00 -3.30 0.98
CA PHE A 27 -2.71 -3.98 0.85
C PHE A 27 -1.83 -3.35 -0.23
N PHE A 28 -0.52 -3.60 -0.09
CA PHE A 28 0.47 -3.39 -1.13
C PHE A 28 0.91 -4.75 -1.66
N LYS A 29 0.82 -4.96 -2.97
CA LYS A 29 1.46 -6.07 -3.66
C LYS A 29 2.70 -5.54 -4.34
N ILE A 30 3.85 -6.07 -3.97
CA ILE A 30 5.14 -5.65 -4.52
C ILE A 30 5.68 -6.80 -5.35
N THR A 31 6.02 -6.53 -6.60
CA THR A 31 6.50 -7.52 -7.54
C THR A 31 7.81 -7.05 -8.15
N GLU A 32 8.81 -7.92 -8.21
CA GLU A 32 10.05 -7.62 -8.94
C GLU A 32 9.78 -7.62 -10.46
N LEU A 33 10.05 -6.51 -11.14
CA LEU A 33 9.71 -6.34 -12.58
C LEU A 33 10.44 -7.33 -13.51
N HIS A 34 11.57 -7.89 -13.06
CA HIS A 34 12.41 -8.80 -13.84
C HIS A 34 12.64 -10.15 -13.14
N GLY A 35 11.83 -10.44 -12.13
CA GLY A 35 11.91 -11.66 -11.32
C GLY A 35 10.54 -12.24 -11.05
N GLU A 36 10.51 -13.33 -10.29
CA GLU A 36 9.27 -14.00 -9.85
C GLU A 36 8.92 -13.65 -8.40
N ASN A 37 9.77 -12.85 -7.74
CA ASN A 37 9.55 -12.47 -6.34
C ASN A 37 8.36 -11.53 -6.24
N SER A 38 7.36 -11.94 -5.47
CA SER A 38 6.21 -11.12 -5.13
C SER A 38 5.91 -11.25 -3.65
N VAL A 39 5.50 -10.14 -3.05
CA VAL A 39 5.22 -10.05 -1.63
C VAL A 39 4.02 -9.16 -1.35
N LEU A 40 3.36 -9.40 -0.22
CA LEU A 40 2.08 -8.79 0.11
C LEU A 40 2.11 -8.20 1.51
N PHE A 41 1.80 -6.90 1.61
CA PHE A 41 1.71 -6.19 2.88
C PHE A 41 0.29 -5.69 3.15
N PHE A 42 -0.30 -6.01 4.30
CA PHE A 42 -1.58 -5.44 4.73
C PHE A 42 -1.35 -4.22 5.59
N PHE A 43 -2.14 -3.17 5.39
CA PHE A 43 -1.94 -1.94 6.13
C PHE A 43 -3.23 -1.38 6.72
N ARG A 44 -3.04 -0.65 7.83
CA ARG A 44 -3.96 0.39 8.29
C ARG A 44 -3.18 1.70 8.40
N CYS A 45 -3.56 2.67 7.58
CA CYS A 45 -3.01 4.01 7.60
C CYS A 45 -4.02 4.98 8.21
N GLN A 46 -3.56 5.85 9.11
CA GLN A 46 -4.26 7.05 9.52
C GLN A 46 -3.61 8.24 8.81
N SER A 47 -4.40 9.19 8.31
CA SER A 47 -3.88 10.40 7.71
C SER A 47 -4.22 11.64 8.53
N ASN A 48 -3.28 12.59 8.51
CA ASN A 48 -3.38 13.88 9.20
C ASN A 48 -4.09 14.95 8.35
N HIS A 49 -4.41 14.67 7.09
CA HIS A 49 -5.21 15.56 6.26
C HIS A 49 -6.60 15.78 6.87
N ARG A 50 -7.15 16.99 6.68
CA ARG A 50 -8.46 17.37 7.24
C ARG A 50 -9.54 17.36 6.18
N GLU A 51 -9.17 17.66 4.95
CA GLU A 51 -10.05 17.67 3.79
C GLU A 51 -9.47 16.77 2.68
N GLN A 52 -10.34 16.14 1.89
CA GLN A 52 -9.88 15.28 0.79
C GLN A 52 -9.01 16.05 -0.22
N MET A 53 -9.35 17.32 -0.45
CA MET A 53 -8.61 18.18 -1.39
C MET A 53 -7.18 18.49 -0.92
N ASP A 54 -6.87 18.34 0.38
CA ASP A 54 -5.50 18.51 0.89
C ASP A 54 -4.56 17.50 0.22
N ILE A 55 -5.04 16.29 -0.08
CA ILE A 55 -4.26 15.23 -0.73
C ILE A 55 -3.92 15.61 -2.18
N LEU A 56 -4.77 16.38 -2.86
CA LEU A 56 -4.55 16.80 -4.25
C LEU A 56 -3.74 18.08 -4.39
N HIS A 57 -3.77 18.95 -3.39
CA HIS A 57 -3.23 20.31 -3.50
C HIS A 57 -1.91 20.51 -2.75
N HIS A 58 -1.54 19.61 -1.85
CA HIS A 58 -0.28 19.68 -1.12
C HIS A 58 0.71 18.64 -1.64
N ASP A 59 1.99 19.01 -1.63
CA ASP A 59 3.07 18.09 -1.94
C ASP A 59 3.09 16.92 -0.95
N PHE A 60 3.48 15.74 -1.43
CA PHE A 60 3.61 14.56 -0.60
C PHE A 60 4.52 14.81 0.61
N SER A 61 4.02 14.45 1.79
CA SER A 61 4.81 14.35 3.02
C SER A 61 4.60 12.98 3.66
N PRO A 62 5.67 12.23 3.98
CA PRO A 62 5.54 10.92 4.64
C PRO A 62 5.01 11.03 6.08
N TYR A 63 4.97 12.24 6.65
CA TYR A 63 4.43 12.51 7.98
C TYR A 63 2.91 12.71 7.99
N ASP A 64 2.29 12.89 6.81
CA ASP A 64 0.84 12.99 6.67
C ASP A 64 0.16 11.61 6.64
N TYR A 65 0.96 10.54 6.61
CA TYR A 65 0.53 9.15 6.54
C TYR A 65 1.17 8.33 7.66
N GLU A 66 0.39 8.01 8.68
CA GLU A 66 0.79 7.19 9.80
C GLU A 66 0.33 5.74 9.57
N LEU A 67 1.26 4.85 9.22
CA LEU A 67 1.01 3.42 9.21
C LEU A 67 0.91 2.96 10.67
N THR A 68 -0.31 2.72 11.13
CA THR A 68 -0.57 2.23 12.49
C THR A 68 -0.44 0.71 12.60
N HIS A 69 -0.67 0.01 11.49
CA HIS A 69 -0.50 -1.42 11.38
C HIS A 69 0.07 -1.74 10.00
N LEU A 70 1.08 -2.62 9.98
CA LEU A 70 1.65 -3.17 8.76
C LEU A 70 1.92 -4.66 9.01
N TYR A 71 1.40 -5.51 8.14
CA TYR A 71 1.59 -6.96 8.23
C TYR A 71 2.26 -7.48 6.98
N SER A 72 3.20 -8.40 7.13
CA SER A 72 3.66 -9.30 6.08
C SER A 72 2.98 -10.64 6.28
N GLU A 73 2.13 -11.05 5.34
CA GLU A 73 1.25 -12.21 5.50
C GLU A 73 0.43 -12.14 6.82
N LEU A 74 0.75 -12.97 7.82
CA LEU A 74 0.11 -13.02 9.14
C LEU A 74 0.93 -12.33 10.25
N ASN A 75 2.15 -11.86 9.95
CA ASN A 75 3.08 -11.32 10.93
C ASN A 75 2.98 -9.79 10.99
N LEU A 76 2.76 -9.24 12.18
CA LEU A 76 2.82 -7.80 12.42
C LEU A 76 4.28 -7.33 12.35
N ILE A 77 4.54 -6.32 11.54
CA ILE A 77 5.86 -5.68 11.42
C ILE A 77 5.93 -4.57 12.47
N PRO A 78 6.89 -4.61 13.42
CA PRO A 78 7.10 -3.53 14.38
C PRO A 78 7.53 -2.25 13.66
N LEU A 79 6.88 -1.12 13.98
CA LEU A 79 7.13 0.17 13.33
C LEU A 79 7.84 1.18 14.24
N ASP A 80 8.14 0.77 15.48
CA ASP A 80 8.75 1.58 16.54
C ASP A 80 10.28 1.58 16.51
N MET A 81 10.89 0.56 15.89
CA MET A 81 12.35 0.42 15.78
C MET A 81 12.76 0.07 14.35
N LEU A 82 12.75 1.08 13.48
CA LEU A 82 13.13 0.91 12.08
C LEU A 82 14.59 1.33 11.87
N ASP A 83 15.31 0.58 11.05
CA ASP A 83 16.59 1.05 10.50
C ASP A 83 16.38 1.95 9.27
N ASP A 84 17.44 2.64 8.84
CA ASP A 84 17.38 3.57 7.71
C ASP A 84 16.78 2.92 6.45
N ALA A 85 17.12 1.67 6.12
CA ALA A 85 16.62 1.01 4.92
C ALA A 85 15.12 0.68 5.05
N GLN A 86 14.67 0.34 6.25
CA GLN A 86 13.27 0.10 6.57
C GLN A 86 12.47 1.41 6.54
N GLU A 87 13.01 2.52 7.05
CA GLU A 87 12.38 3.84 6.94
C GLU A 87 12.18 4.26 5.48
N GLN A 88 13.18 4.03 4.62
CA GLN A 88 13.08 4.33 3.19
C GLN A 88 12.09 3.41 2.47
N ALA A 89 11.99 2.15 2.88
CA ALA A 89 10.97 1.24 2.39
C ALA A 89 9.55 1.70 2.78
N LEU A 90 9.34 2.14 4.02
CA LEU A 90 8.06 2.70 4.46
C LEU A 90 7.72 4.01 3.75
N TYR A 91 8.71 4.87 3.52
CA TYR A 91 8.53 6.08 2.72
C TYR A 91 7.93 5.75 1.36
N LEU A 92 8.46 4.70 0.69
CA LEU A 92 7.96 4.28 -0.62
C LEU A 92 6.52 3.75 -0.55
N LEU A 93 6.15 2.97 0.47
CA LEU A 93 4.77 2.51 0.66
C LEU A 93 3.81 3.67 0.92
N LYS A 94 4.20 4.63 1.75
CA LYS A 94 3.41 5.84 2.02
C LYS A 94 3.22 6.68 0.75
N TYR A 95 4.26 6.80 -0.06
CA TYR A 95 4.19 7.49 -1.34
C TYR A 95 3.26 6.78 -2.32
N ALA A 96 3.36 5.46 -2.43
CA ALA A 96 2.45 4.65 -3.26
C ALA A 96 0.99 4.82 -2.82
N LEU A 97 0.72 4.83 -1.51
CA LEU A 97 -0.61 5.12 -0.98
C LEU A 97 -1.07 6.54 -1.34
N HIS A 98 -0.22 7.55 -1.16
CA HIS A 98 -0.56 8.93 -1.53
C HIS A 98 -0.95 9.04 -3.01
N LYS A 99 -0.16 8.47 -3.93
CA LYS A 99 -0.49 8.43 -5.36
C LYS A 99 -1.79 7.70 -5.66
N THR A 100 -2.05 6.61 -4.94
CA THR A 100 -3.32 5.88 -5.07
C THR A 100 -4.51 6.72 -4.64
N LEU A 101 -4.37 7.49 -3.55
CA LEU A 101 -5.43 8.38 -3.06
C LEU A 101 -5.63 9.59 -3.99
N GLU A 102 -4.56 10.18 -4.54
CA GLU A 102 -4.66 11.24 -5.55
C GLU A 102 -5.49 10.76 -6.76
N GLU A 103 -5.18 9.58 -7.29
CA GLU A 103 -5.92 8.97 -8.40
C GLU A 103 -7.36 8.63 -8.01
N MET A 104 -7.60 8.13 -6.80
CA MET A 104 -8.94 7.82 -6.29
C MET A 104 -9.83 9.06 -6.28
N ILE A 105 -9.32 10.18 -5.78
CA ILE A 105 -10.05 11.44 -5.66
C ILE A 105 -10.21 12.07 -7.06
N SER A 106 -9.15 12.08 -7.87
CA SER A 106 -9.14 12.73 -9.20
C SER A 106 -10.02 12.01 -10.23
N SER A 107 -10.05 10.68 -10.19
CA SER A 107 -10.83 9.88 -11.15
C SER A 107 -12.34 9.88 -10.88
N ARG A 108 -12.80 10.54 -9.81
CA ARG A 108 -14.20 10.50 -9.31
C ARG A 108 -14.74 9.07 -9.10
N LYS A 109 -13.87 8.04 -9.04
CA LYS A 109 -14.24 6.66 -8.69
C LYS A 109 -14.51 6.49 -7.17
N LEU A 110 -14.95 7.55 -6.50
CA LEU A 110 -15.53 7.49 -5.15
C LEU A 110 -16.90 6.80 -5.23
N HIS A 111 -16.93 5.50 -5.48
CA HIS A 111 -18.03 4.70 -4.98
C HIS A 111 -17.87 4.63 -3.47
N PHE A 112 -18.57 5.52 -2.76
CA PHE A 112 -18.72 5.48 -1.31
C PHE A 112 -19.37 4.14 -0.93
N ALA A 113 -18.56 3.11 -0.77
CA ALA A 113 -18.98 1.89 -0.12
C ALA A 113 -18.86 2.15 1.39
N SER A 114 -19.93 2.63 2.01
CA SER A 114 -20.11 2.39 3.45
C SER A 114 -20.25 0.88 3.59
N ILE A 115 -19.17 0.22 3.97
CA ILE A 115 -19.12 -1.23 4.07
C ILE A 115 -19.72 -1.59 5.42
N ASP A 116 -20.93 -2.15 5.41
CA ASP A 116 -21.49 -2.80 6.59
C ASP A 116 -20.75 -4.13 6.89
N ASP A 117 -20.96 -4.69 8.08
CA ASP A 117 -20.29 -5.93 8.51
C ASP A 117 -20.53 -7.10 7.55
N VAL A 118 -21.65 -7.10 6.82
CA VAL A 118 -21.99 -8.13 5.83
C VAL A 118 -21.16 -7.97 4.56
N ALA A 119 -21.00 -6.73 4.08
CA ALA A 119 -20.13 -6.37 2.98
C ALA A 119 -18.65 -6.61 3.32
N MET A 120 -18.25 -6.39 4.58
CA MET A 120 -16.91 -6.72 5.07
C MET A 120 -16.66 -8.23 5.03
N GLN A 121 -17.61 -9.05 5.52
CA GLN A 121 -17.50 -10.52 5.44
C GLN A 121 -17.53 -11.04 4.00
N ALA A 122 -18.29 -10.39 3.12
CA ALA A 122 -18.32 -10.70 1.70
C ALA A 122 -16.98 -10.35 1.03
N MET A 123 -16.39 -9.21 1.37
CA MET A 123 -15.03 -8.87 0.94
C MET A 123 -14.03 -9.88 1.48
N ILE A 124 -13.97 -10.15 2.79
CA ILE A 124 -13.08 -11.15 3.38
C ILE A 124 -13.16 -12.49 2.62
N LYS A 125 -14.37 -12.98 2.30
CA LYS A 125 -14.56 -14.18 1.48
C LYS A 125 -14.01 -14.04 0.05
N LYS A 126 -14.14 -12.87 -0.57
CA LYS A 126 -13.59 -12.59 -1.91
C LYS A 126 -12.08 -12.42 -1.91
N ILE A 127 -11.47 -11.83 -0.87
CA ILE A 127 -10.01 -11.62 -0.79
C ILE A 127 -9.28 -12.86 -0.30
N LYS A 128 -9.90 -13.73 0.51
CA LYS A 128 -9.27 -14.94 1.07
C LYS A 128 -8.57 -15.84 0.04
N PRO A 129 -9.12 -16.10 -1.17
CA PRO A 129 -8.39 -16.83 -2.21
C PRO A 129 -7.18 -16.07 -2.75
N PHE A 130 -7.21 -14.72 -2.82
CA PHE A 130 -6.05 -13.91 -3.19
C PHE A 130 -4.97 -13.93 -2.10
N LEU A 131 -5.39 -13.87 -0.82
CA LEU A 131 -4.49 -14.00 0.33
C LEU A 131 -3.76 -15.35 0.34
N ASN A 132 -4.43 -16.40 -0.12
CA ASN A 132 -3.88 -17.75 -0.20
C ASN A 132 -3.07 -18.00 -1.50
N GLY A 133 -2.93 -17.00 -2.38
CA GLY A 133 -2.26 -17.14 -3.67
C GLY A 133 -2.98 -18.07 -4.66
N GLU A 134 -4.25 -18.37 -4.43
CA GLU A 134 -5.03 -19.34 -5.21
C GLU A 134 -5.54 -18.76 -6.55
N ILE A 135 -5.67 -17.43 -6.66
CA ILE A 135 -6.28 -16.74 -7.81
C ILE A 135 -5.59 -15.39 -8.07
N ALA A 136 -5.56 -14.92 -9.32
CA ALA A 136 -5.14 -13.56 -9.68
C ALA A 136 -6.20 -12.52 -9.25
N LEU A 137 -5.77 -11.30 -8.90
CA LEU A 137 -6.66 -10.23 -8.45
C LEU A 137 -7.77 -9.97 -9.49
N PRO A 138 -9.02 -9.74 -9.05
CA PRO A 138 -10.13 -9.53 -9.96
C PRO A 138 -10.06 -8.13 -10.56
N ASP A 139 -10.57 -7.98 -11.78
CA ASP A 139 -10.69 -6.68 -12.42
C ASP A 139 -11.48 -5.69 -11.56
N ASP A 140 -11.00 -4.44 -11.58
CA ASP A 140 -11.29 -3.20 -10.83
C ASP A 140 -12.72 -2.91 -10.32
N GLU A 141 -13.75 -3.67 -10.67
CA GLU A 141 -15.12 -3.16 -10.55
C GLU A 141 -15.77 -3.31 -9.16
N HIS A 142 -15.30 -4.20 -8.26
CA HIS A 142 -16.15 -4.59 -7.11
C HIS A 142 -15.49 -4.81 -5.74
N ILE A 143 -14.21 -4.52 -5.51
CA ILE A 143 -13.55 -4.84 -4.23
C ILE A 143 -12.81 -3.65 -3.57
N GLY A 144 -12.47 -2.61 -4.32
CA GLY A 144 -11.78 -1.43 -3.80
C GLY A 144 -11.30 -0.54 -4.92
N PHE A 145 -10.33 0.34 -4.66
CA PHE A 145 -9.65 1.14 -5.68
C PHE A 145 -8.17 0.76 -5.72
N ALA A 146 -7.68 0.34 -6.90
CA ALA A 146 -6.31 -0.11 -7.11
C ALA A 146 -5.54 0.85 -8.02
N VAL A 147 -4.27 1.07 -7.70
CA VAL A 147 -3.29 1.74 -8.58
C VAL A 147 -1.98 0.98 -8.54
N ALA A 148 -1.41 0.72 -9.71
CA ALA A 148 -0.07 0.17 -9.85
C ALA A 148 0.92 1.25 -10.27
N MET A 149 2.09 1.26 -9.64
CA MET A 149 3.20 2.14 -10.00
C MET A 149 4.51 1.35 -10.15
N ASP A 150 5.29 1.70 -11.16
CA ASP A 150 6.64 1.16 -11.31
C ASP A 150 7.64 2.05 -10.54
N PHE A 151 8.52 1.40 -9.79
CA PHE A 151 9.62 2.01 -9.07
C PHE A 151 10.95 1.46 -9.59
N CYS A 152 11.65 2.29 -10.36
CA CYS A 152 12.94 1.97 -10.98
C CYS A 152 14.02 2.87 -10.35
N PRO A 153 14.56 2.52 -9.17
CA PRO A 153 15.51 3.37 -8.49
C PRO A 153 16.79 3.50 -9.32
N ILE A 154 17.45 4.66 -9.23
CA ILE A 154 18.77 4.90 -9.82
C ILE A 154 19.79 5.10 -8.69
N GLU A 155 19.36 5.69 -7.57
CA GLU A 155 20.18 5.89 -6.38
C GLU A 155 20.28 4.62 -5.51
N GLN A 156 21.41 4.45 -4.83
CA GLN A 156 21.65 3.31 -3.94
C GLN A 156 20.61 3.18 -2.81
N THR A 157 20.15 4.31 -2.25
CA THR A 157 19.15 4.31 -1.18
C THR A 157 17.82 3.73 -1.66
N GLY A 158 17.37 4.11 -2.87
CA GLY A 158 16.15 3.56 -3.47
C GLY A 158 16.27 2.06 -3.74
N HIS A 159 17.46 1.59 -4.12
CA HIS A 159 17.72 0.15 -4.30
C HIS A 159 17.63 -0.62 -2.99
N LEU A 160 18.19 -0.07 -1.92
CA LEU A 160 18.11 -0.69 -0.60
C LEU A 160 16.67 -0.77 -0.12
N ALA A 161 15.88 0.31 -0.28
CA ALA A 161 14.46 0.31 0.02
C ALA A 161 13.71 -0.79 -0.76
N ALA A 162 13.95 -0.90 -2.07
CA ALA A 162 13.33 -1.92 -2.91
C ALA A 162 13.66 -3.35 -2.45
N LEU A 163 14.93 -3.61 -2.16
CA LEU A 163 15.38 -4.90 -1.64
C LEU A 163 14.79 -5.21 -0.26
N THR A 164 14.71 -4.21 0.63
CA THR A 164 14.14 -4.34 1.96
C THR A 164 12.66 -4.73 1.88
N LEU A 165 11.91 -4.16 0.94
CA LEU A 165 10.51 -4.51 0.71
C LEU A 165 10.36 -5.96 0.22
N LEU A 166 11.15 -6.38 -0.77
CA LEU A 166 11.11 -7.78 -1.25
C LEU A 166 11.55 -8.80 -0.19
N ARG A 167 12.35 -8.39 0.80
CA ARG A 167 12.77 -9.21 1.93
C ARG A 167 11.82 -9.16 3.12
N GLN A 168 10.69 -8.46 3.00
CA GLN A 168 9.64 -8.37 4.02
C GLN A 168 10.02 -7.64 5.31
N LEU A 169 10.91 -6.64 5.22
CA LEU A 169 11.27 -5.71 6.33
C LEU A 169 11.76 -6.45 7.60
N GLU A 170 12.89 -7.16 7.50
CA GLU A 170 13.49 -7.86 8.64
C GLU A 170 14.23 -6.95 9.64
N ARG A 171 14.06 -7.20 10.94
CA ARG A 171 15.02 -8.03 11.70
C ARG A 171 14.23 -9.08 12.47
N GLN A 172 14.67 -10.34 12.43
CA GLN A 172 14.22 -11.35 13.41
C GLN A 172 14.53 -10.89 14.84
#